data_AF-A0AAV5YKV0-F1
#
_entry.id   AF-A0AAV5YKV0-F1
#
_cell.length_a   1.000
_cell.length_b   1.000
_cell.length_c   1.000
_cell.angle_alpha   90.00
_cell.angle_beta   90.00
_cell.angle_gamma   90.00
#
_symmetry.space_group_name_H-M   'P 1'
#
loop_
_entity.id
_entity.type
_entity.pdbx_description
1 polymer ?
#
loop_
_entity_poly.entity_id
_entity_poly.type
_entity_poly.pdbx_seq_one_letter_code
_entity_poly.pdbx_strand_id
1 'polypeptide(L)'
;MRVKAMPVAAVTPGKGALASVNGRDVAVFRRGEEILAIGNDCPHQGGSLCDGWVEGDIVVCPLHGWEIDMRTGACMTVPGESVARYIATVEDRTVYLEEAEP
;
A
#
# COMPACT_ATOMS: atom_id res chain seq x y z
N MET A 1 -11.22 -4.30 -11.63
CA MET A 1 -10.42 -4.55 -12.85
C MET A 1 -8.97 -4.63 -12.46
N ARG A 2 -8.27 -5.67 -12.90
CA ARG A 2 -6.86 -5.92 -12.58
C ARG A 2 -5.94 -5.10 -13.49
N VAL A 3 -4.97 -4.40 -12.91
CA VAL A 3 -4.03 -3.51 -13.58
C VAL A 3 -2.61 -4.03 -13.42
N LYS A 4 -1.84 -4.05 -14.51
CA LYS A 4 -0.40 -4.32 -14.47
C LYS A 4 0.30 -3.13 -13.83
N ALA A 5 0.92 -3.32 -12.66
CA ALA A 5 1.49 -2.23 -11.88
C ALA A 5 2.99 -2.04 -12.15
N MET A 6 3.81 -3.04 -11.78
CA MET A 6 5.27 -2.94 -11.85
C MET A 6 5.96 -4.31 -11.77
N PRO A 7 7.24 -4.45 -12.13
CA PRO A 7 8.01 -5.65 -11.80
C PRO A 7 8.14 -5.82 -10.28
N VAL A 8 8.06 -7.07 -9.78
CA VAL A 8 8.23 -7.38 -8.34
C VAL A 8 9.61 -6.93 -7.81
N ALA A 9 10.61 -6.85 -8.69
CA ALA A 9 11.94 -6.36 -8.34
C ALA A 9 12.00 -4.86 -8.08
N ALA A 10 11.00 -4.08 -8.54
CA ALA A 10 10.88 -2.65 -8.25
C ALA A 10 10.38 -2.41 -6.82
N VAL A 11 9.68 -3.37 -6.22
CA VAL A 11 9.24 -3.29 -4.81
C VAL A 11 10.38 -3.76 -3.91
N THR A 12 11.16 -2.80 -3.42
CA THR A 12 12.30 -3.08 -2.54
C THR A 12 11.80 -3.39 -1.13
N PRO A 13 12.22 -4.50 -0.49
CA PRO A 13 11.82 -4.81 0.88
C PRO A 13 12.07 -3.64 1.84
N GLY A 14 11.08 -3.31 2.67
CA GLY A 14 11.15 -2.21 3.64
C GLY A 14 10.97 -0.81 3.06
N LYS A 15 10.74 -0.66 1.76
CA LYS A 15 10.39 0.62 1.11
C LYS A 15 9.05 0.51 0.40
N GLY A 16 8.28 1.60 0.41
CA GLY A 16 7.10 1.72 -0.43
C GLY A 16 7.46 1.96 -1.90
N ALA A 17 6.60 1.51 -2.79
CA ALA A 17 6.61 1.84 -4.21
C ALA A 17 5.25 2.41 -4.61
N LEU A 18 5.25 3.41 -5.49
CA LEU A 18 4.03 4.04 -5.98
C LEU A 18 3.53 3.32 -7.24
N ALA A 19 2.25 2.96 -7.25
CA ALA A 19 1.53 2.47 -8.42
C ALA A 19 0.28 3.33 -8.67
N SER A 20 -0.32 3.17 -9.84
CA SER A 20 -1.64 3.75 -10.13
C SER A 20 -2.62 2.66 -10.57
N VAL A 21 -3.82 2.66 -9.99
CA VAL A 21 -4.93 1.78 -10.36
C VAL A 21 -6.13 2.66 -10.69
N ASN A 22 -6.53 2.71 -11.96
CA ASN A 22 -7.64 3.54 -12.44
C ASN A 22 -7.54 5.03 -12.02
N GLY A 23 -6.33 5.58 -11.99
CA GLY A 23 -6.08 6.98 -11.60
C GLY A 23 -6.01 7.23 -10.09
N ARG A 24 -6.06 6.18 -9.25
CA ARG A 24 -5.82 6.25 -7.81
C ARG A 24 -4.40 5.83 -7.49
N ASP A 25 -3.75 6.59 -6.61
CA ASP A 25 -2.40 6.29 -6.15
C ASP A 25 -2.45 5.16 -5.11
N VAL A 26 -1.57 4.18 -5.30
CA VAL A 26 -1.51 2.96 -4.48
C VAL A 26 -0.09 2.78 -3.96
N ALA A 27 0.05 2.69 -2.64
CA ALA A 27 1.28 2.33 -1.98
C ALA A 27 1.44 0.81 -1.98
N VAL A 28 2.54 0.33 -2.54
CA VAL A 28 2.86 -1.09 -2.68
C VAL A 28 4.08 -1.41 -1.82
N PHE A 29 3.97 -2.44 -0.99
CA PHE A 29 5.01 -2.86 -0.06
C PHE A 29 5.34 -4.34 -0.24
N ARG A 30 6.56 -4.72 0.10
CA ARG A 30 7.04 -6.10 0.04
C ARG A 30 7.39 -6.62 1.42
N ARG A 31 6.74 -7.73 1.83
CA ARG A 31 7.00 -8.47 3.07
C ARG A 31 7.45 -9.89 2.73
N GLY A 32 8.76 -10.09 2.67
CA GLY A 32 9.34 -11.34 2.17
C GLY A 32 9.00 -11.55 0.70
N GLU A 33 8.20 -12.58 0.41
CA GLU A 33 7.69 -12.88 -0.93
C GLU A 33 6.29 -12.29 -1.18
N GLU A 34 5.60 -11.86 -0.12
CA GLU A 34 4.26 -11.27 -0.20
C GLU A 34 4.33 -9.81 -0.64
N ILE A 35 3.34 -9.41 -1.46
CA ILE A 35 3.09 -8.01 -1.82
C ILE A 35 1.80 -7.57 -1.15
N LEU A 36 1.88 -6.45 -0.44
CA LEU A 36 0.73 -5.78 0.18
C LEU A 36 0.53 -4.45 -0.52
N ALA A 37 -0.72 -4.04 -0.69
CA ALA A 37 -1.04 -2.80 -1.38
C ALA A 37 -2.28 -2.13 -0.77
N ILE A 38 -2.15 -0.82 -0.53
CA ILE A 38 -3.17 0.03 0.08
C ILE A 38 -3.22 1.38 -0.64
N GLY A 39 -4.29 2.16 -0.46
CA GLY A 39 -4.36 3.54 -0.95
C GLY A 39 -3.17 4.35 -0.45
N ASN A 40 -2.58 5.18 -1.31
CA ASN A 40 -1.37 5.93 -0.95
C ASN A 40 -1.66 7.14 -0.06
N ASP A 41 -2.87 7.70 -0.14
CA ASP A 41 -3.24 8.90 0.59
C ASP A 41 -3.59 8.58 2.04
N CYS A 42 -2.76 9.03 2.98
CA CYS A 42 -3.06 8.92 4.40
C CYS A 42 -4.41 9.61 4.70
N PRO A 43 -5.34 8.95 5.41
CA PRO A 43 -6.72 9.43 5.57
C PRO A 43 -6.81 10.73 6.38
N HIS A 44 -5.74 11.12 7.07
CA HIS A 44 -5.67 12.38 7.79
C HIS A 44 -5.67 13.60 6.85
N GLN A 45 -4.62 13.76 6.04
CA GLN A 45 -4.38 14.95 5.21
C GLN A 45 -3.68 14.62 3.87
N GLY A 46 -3.84 13.38 3.37
CA GLY A 46 -3.30 12.99 2.06
C GLY A 46 -1.78 12.84 2.03
N GLY A 47 -1.13 12.56 3.16
CA GLY A 47 0.29 12.25 3.19
C GLY A 47 0.60 10.95 2.43
N SER A 48 1.65 10.96 1.62
CA SER A 48 2.08 9.81 0.82
C SER A 48 2.59 8.68 1.72
N LEU A 49 1.84 7.57 1.78
CA LEU A 49 2.19 6.40 2.58
C LEU A 49 3.37 5.62 1.98
N CYS A 50 3.57 5.63 0.66
CA CYS A 50 4.74 4.97 0.06
C CYS A 50 6.07 5.64 0.43
N ASP A 51 6.03 6.91 0.86
CA ASP A 51 7.19 7.64 1.39
C ASP A 51 7.40 7.42 2.90
N GLY A 52 6.51 6.67 3.55
CA GLY A 52 6.61 6.28 4.95
C GLY A 52 7.64 5.21 5.23
N TRP A 53 7.75 4.83 6.51
CA TRP A 53 8.57 3.70 6.94
C TRP A 53 7.70 2.55 7.46
N VAL A 54 8.23 1.33 7.40
CA VAL A 54 7.49 0.11 7.71
C VAL A 54 7.97 -0.48 9.03
N GLU A 55 7.03 -0.72 9.94
CA GLU A 55 7.24 -1.37 11.23
C GLU A 55 6.33 -2.60 11.34
N GLY A 56 6.90 -3.78 11.09
CA GLY A 56 6.06 -4.97 10.90
C GLY A 56 5.06 -4.73 9.77
N ASP A 57 3.79 -5.08 9.99
CA ASP A 57 2.72 -4.93 8.99
C ASP A 57 2.13 -3.50 8.93
N ILE A 58 2.71 -2.56 9.68
CA ILE A 58 2.29 -1.17 9.75
C ILE A 58 3.18 -0.29 8.88
N VAL A 59 2.59 0.60 8.09
CA VAL A 59 3.30 1.74 7.51
C VAL A 59 2.98 2.99 8.32
N VAL A 60 4.01 3.76 8.65
CA VAL A 60 3.89 5.03 9.38
C VAL A 60 4.00 6.18 8.40
N CYS A 61 2.95 7.00 8.34
CA CYS A 61 2.88 8.18 7.49
C CYS A 61 3.98 9.19 7.89
N PRO A 62 4.80 9.67 6.94
CA PRO A 62 5.95 10.51 7.25
C PRO A 62 5.58 11.92 7.71
N LEU A 63 4.34 12.37 7.47
CA LEU A 63 3.92 13.74 7.83
C LEU A 63 3.59 13.88 9.31
N HIS A 64 2.73 12.99 9.83
CA HIS A 64 2.13 13.13 11.17
C HIS A 64 2.18 11.84 11.99
N GLY A 65 2.89 10.81 11.51
CA GLY A 65 3.06 9.55 12.24
C GLY A 65 1.82 8.66 12.30
N TRP A 66 0.82 8.87 11.44
CA TRP A 66 -0.35 8.00 11.43
C TRP A 66 0.02 6.61 10.92
N GLU A 67 -0.38 5.61 11.68
CA GLU A 67 -0.07 4.21 11.49
C GLU A 67 -1.19 3.52 10.73
N ILE A 68 -0.87 2.91 9.59
CA ILE A 68 -1.83 2.18 8.76
C ILE A 68 -1.40 0.72 8.65
N ASP A 69 -2.30 -0.19 9.00
CA ASP A 69 -2.10 -1.62 8.80
C ASP A 69 -2.21 -1.97 7.30
N MET A 70 -1.11 -2.47 6.72
CA MET A 70 -1.02 -2.74 5.28
C MET A 70 -1.82 -3.98 4.84
N ARG A 71 -2.27 -4.83 5.77
CA ARG A 71 -3.09 -6.02 5.46
C ARG A 71 -4.56 -5.67 5.36
N THR A 72 -5.02 -4.77 6.21
CA THR A 72 -6.43 -4.42 6.38
C THR A 72 -6.79 -3.05 5.83
N GLY A 73 -5.82 -2.14 5.72
CA GLY A 73 -6.03 -0.72 5.42
C GLY A 73 -6.50 0.11 6.63
N ALA A 74 -6.66 -0.50 7.81
CA ALA A 74 -7.15 0.19 9.00
C ALA A 74 -6.12 1.18 9.54
N CYS A 75 -6.59 2.34 9.99
CA CYS A 75 -5.78 3.28 10.77
C CYS A 75 -5.70 2.82 12.22
N MET A 76 -4.48 2.61 12.71
CA MET A 76 -4.20 2.21 14.09
C MET A 76 -4.20 3.41 15.04
N THR A 77 -3.90 4.60 14.53
CA THR A 77 -3.88 5.85 15.31
C THR A 77 -5.28 6.36 15.62
N VAL A 78 -6.20 6.27 14.66
CA VAL A 78 -7.58 6.76 14.79
C VAL A 78 -8.55 5.65 14.37
N PRO A 79 -9.19 4.96 15.33
CA PRO A 79 -10.14 3.89 15.02
C PRO A 79 -11.30 4.38 14.14
N GLY A 80 -11.63 3.60 13.12
CA GLY A 80 -12.69 3.90 12.16
C GLY A 80 -12.20 4.58 10.87
N GLU A 81 -11.02 5.19 10.89
CA GLU A 81 -10.36 5.67 9.67
C GLU A 81 -9.65 4.51 8.95
N SER A 82 -9.60 4.57 7.62
CA SER A 82 -8.96 3.53 6.80
C SER A 82 -8.61 4.05 5.40
N VAL A 83 -7.79 3.28 4.70
CA VAL A 83 -7.52 3.43 3.27
C VAL A 83 -8.04 2.22 2.50
N ALA A 84 -8.31 2.39 1.21
CA ALA A 84 -8.70 1.29 0.35
C ALA A 84 -7.61 0.21 0.31
N ARG A 85 -8.03 -1.05 0.24
CA ARG A 85 -7.12 -2.19 0.08
C ARG A 85 -7.07 -2.63 -1.38
N TYR A 86 -5.92 -3.11 -1.81
CA TYR A 86 -5.72 -3.68 -3.13
C TYR A 86 -5.21 -5.11 -3.01
N ILE A 87 -5.82 -6.03 -3.76
CA ILE A 87 -5.34 -7.40 -3.91
C ILE A 87 -4.15 -7.36 -4.86
N ALA A 88 -3.02 -7.87 -4.40
CA ALA A 88 -1.82 -8.01 -5.19
C ALA A 88 -1.61 -9.46 -5.62
N THR A 89 -1.30 -9.65 -6.89
CA THR A 89 -0.95 -10.95 -7.47
C THR A 89 0.35 -10.81 -8.25
N VAL A 90 1.20 -11.84 -8.22
CA VAL A 90 2.47 -11.85 -8.94
C VAL A 90 2.45 -12.94 -10.00
N GLU A 91 2.59 -12.54 -11.27
CA GLU A 91 2.68 -13.44 -12.43
C GLU A 91 3.90 -13.05 -13.25
N ASP A 92 4.74 -14.02 -13.64
CA ASP A 92 5.96 -13.78 -14.43
C ASP A 92 6.79 -12.59 -13.90
N ARG A 93 6.99 -12.54 -12.58
CA ARG A 93 7.70 -11.47 -11.86
C ARG A 93 7.09 -10.08 -12.01
N THR A 94 5.83 -9.98 -12.41
CA THR A 94 5.06 -8.75 -12.54
C THR A 94 3.99 -8.70 -11.47
N VAL A 95 3.91 -7.58 -10.76
CA VAL A 95 2.84 -7.27 -9.80
C VAL A 95 1.64 -6.73 -10.57
N TYR A 96 0.48 -7.32 -10.28
CA TYR A 96 -0.81 -6.83 -10.71
C TYR A 96 -1.65 -6.47 -9.50
N LEU A 97 -2.42 -5.39 -9.61
CA LEU A 97 -3.23 -4.85 -8.53
C LEU A 97 -4.68 -4.75 -8.97
N GLU A 98 -5.59 -5.06 -8.06
CA GLU A 98 -7.02 -4.79 -8.19
C GLU A 98 -7.55 -4.28 -6.86
N GLU A 99 -8.45 -3.30 -6.90
CA GLU A 99 -9.10 -2.82 -5.68
C GLU A 99 -9.93 -3.94 -5.07
N ALA A 100 -9.77 -4.17 -3.76
CA ALA A 100 -10.58 -5.11 -3.03
C ALA A 100 -12.00 -4.55 -2.89
N GLU A 101 -13.01 -5.37 -3.17
CA GLU A 101 -14.39 -4.97 -2.87
C GLU A 101 -14.54 -4.75 -1.34
N PRO A 102 -15.35 -3.76 -0.91
CA PRO A 102 -15.59 -3.45 0.50
C PRO A 102 -16.14 -4.62 1.32
#